data_AF-A0AAU6YN59-F1
#
_entry.id   AF-A0AAU6YN59-F1
#
_cell.length_a   1.000
_cell.length_b   1.000
_cell.length_c   1.000
_cell.angle_alpha   90.00
_cell.angle_beta   90.00
_cell.angle_gamma   90.00
#
_symmetry.space_group_name_H-M   'P 1'
#
loop_
_entity.id
_entity.type
_entity.pdbx_description
1 polymer ?
#
loop_
_entity_poly.entity_id
_entity_poly.type
_entity_poly.pdbx_seq_one_letter_code
_entity_poly.pdbx_strand_id
1 'polypeptide(L)'
;MPAATAASPWYKHLWPWIIIGILTTSVCLSLTMVSIAVRNPDNLVNDNYYEAGKGINRSLDRELLAQQLGLKASVHLDELTGEVDLRLSGNSGPQSLELNLISPTQPEKDRKVLLSRVEAGRYVGQLEDKVDGRRFVELLGSEGGQVWRLFEEEKVEHGVTLQLGDEAIQGAEHL
;
A
#
# COMPACT_ATOMS: atom_id res chain seq x y z
N MET A 1 -52.56 -63.99 -33.17
CA MET A 1 -51.98 -62.79 -32.52
C MET A 1 -50.47 -62.94 -32.56
N PRO A 2 -49.70 -62.09 -33.24
CA PRO A 2 -48.25 -62.24 -33.25
C PRO A 2 -47.70 -61.79 -31.88
N ALA A 3 -46.77 -62.60 -31.34
CA ALA A 3 -46.16 -62.42 -30.04
C ALA A 3 -45.25 -61.18 -30.01
N ALA A 4 -45.24 -60.47 -28.88
CA ALA A 4 -44.35 -59.34 -28.64
C ALA A 4 -42.88 -59.77 -28.75
N THR A 5 -42.15 -59.22 -29.72
CA THR A 5 -40.71 -59.38 -29.87
C THR A 5 -40.00 -58.88 -28.62
N ALA A 6 -39.19 -59.74 -28.00
CA ALA A 6 -38.36 -59.38 -26.85
C ALA A 6 -37.52 -58.14 -27.18
N ALA A 7 -37.82 -57.01 -26.52
CA ALA A 7 -37.08 -55.78 -26.69
C ALA A 7 -35.61 -56.02 -26.30
N SER A 8 -34.69 -55.71 -27.21
CA SER A 8 -33.25 -55.80 -26.94
C SER A 8 -32.91 -54.92 -25.72
N PRO A 9 -32.01 -55.36 -24.82
CA PRO A 9 -31.61 -54.57 -23.66
C PRO A 9 -31.06 -53.20 -24.07
N TRP A 10 -31.53 -52.13 -23.41
CA TRP A 10 -31.26 -50.73 -23.78
C TRP A 10 -29.76 -50.40 -23.88
N TYR A 11 -28.92 -50.98 -23.03
CA TYR A 11 -27.48 -50.74 -22.96
C TYR A 11 -26.70 -51.26 -24.19
N LYS A 12 -27.34 -52.07 -25.06
CA LYS A 12 -26.74 -52.54 -26.32
C LYS A 12 -26.87 -51.52 -27.45
N HIS A 13 -27.69 -50.47 -27.27
CA HIS A 13 -27.85 -49.41 -28.25
C HIS A 13 -26.80 -48.31 -28.01
N LEU A 14 -26.19 -47.81 -29.09
CA LEU A 14 -25.16 -46.76 -29.03
C LEU A 14 -25.72 -45.41 -28.53
N TRP A 15 -26.95 -45.08 -28.91
CA TRP A 15 -27.58 -43.78 -28.64
C TRP A 15 -27.68 -43.42 -27.15
N PRO A 16 -28.13 -44.31 -26.25
CA PRO A 16 -28.08 -44.07 -24.80
C PRO A 16 -26.69 -43.69 -24.29
N TRP A 17 -25.63 -44.34 -24.78
CA TRP A 17 -24.25 -44.06 -24.36
C TRP A 17 -23.75 -42.69 -24.85
N ILE A 18 -24.17 -42.23 -26.03
CA ILE A 18 -23.85 -40.87 -26.52
C ILE A 18 -24.50 -39.83 -25.61
N ILE A 19 -25.77 -40.00 -25.25
CA ILE A 19 -26.49 -39.07 -24.37
C ILE A 19 -25.84 -39.01 -22.99
N ILE A 20 -25.54 -40.18 -22.40
CA ILE A 20 -24.84 -40.27 -21.12
C ILE A 20 -23.46 -39.61 -21.22
N GLY A 21 -22.70 -39.87 -22.30
CA GLY A 21 -21.39 -39.27 -22.52
C GLY A 21 -21.41 -37.75 -22.57
N ILE A 22 -22.38 -37.15 -23.26
CA ILE A 22 -22.55 -35.69 -23.32
C ILE A 22 -22.88 -35.13 -21.93
N LEU A 23 -23.81 -35.74 -21.20
CA LEU A 23 -24.20 -35.32 -19.86
C LEU A 23 -23.03 -35.42 -18.88
N THR A 24 -22.30 -36.53 -18.86
CA THR A 24 -21.12 -36.73 -18.01
C THR A 24 -20.03 -35.72 -18.35
N THR A 25 -19.76 -35.47 -19.63
CA THR A 25 -18.76 -34.50 -20.07
C THR A 25 -19.12 -33.09 -19.59
N SER A 26 -20.39 -32.69 -19.71
CA SER A 26 -20.86 -31.39 -19.22
C SER A 26 -20.64 -31.22 -17.71
N VAL A 27 -20.91 -32.25 -16.91
CA VAL A 27 -20.68 -32.23 -15.45
C VAL A 27 -19.18 -32.17 -15.13
N CYS A 28 -18.34 -32.93 -15.83
CA CYS A 28 -16.89 -32.90 -15.63
C CYS A 28 -16.28 -31.54 -15.98
N LEU A 29 -16.70 -30.92 -17.10
CA LEU A 29 -16.23 -29.59 -17.48
C LEU A 29 -16.65 -28.53 -16.47
N SER A 30 -17.91 -28.55 -16.01
CA SER A 30 -18.38 -27.57 -15.01
C SER A 30 -17.62 -27.71 -13.69
N LEU A 31 -17.37 -28.94 -13.22
CA LEU A 31 -16.57 -29.18 -12.02
C LEU A 31 -15.12 -28.72 -12.19
N THR A 32 -14.55 -28.90 -13.37
CA THR A 32 -13.19 -28.44 -13.69
C THR A 32 -13.13 -26.91 -13.70
N MET A 33 -14.11 -26.25 -14.31
CA MET A 33 -14.24 -24.79 -14.31
C MET A 33 -14.34 -24.24 -12.88
N VAL A 34 -15.18 -24.85 -12.04
CA VAL A 34 -15.30 -24.49 -10.62
C VAL A 34 -13.98 -24.73 -9.88
N SER A 35 -13.30 -25.85 -10.14
CA SER A 35 -12.00 -26.15 -9.54
C SER A 35 -10.93 -25.13 -9.92
N ILE A 36 -10.90 -24.70 -11.19
CA ILE A 36 -10.00 -23.65 -11.69
C ILE A 36 -10.33 -22.32 -11.00
N ALA A 37 -11.60 -21.93 -10.92
CA ALA A 37 -12.01 -20.68 -10.29
C ALA A 37 -11.69 -20.62 -8.79
N VAL A 38 -11.83 -21.75 -8.07
CA VAL A 38 -11.51 -21.81 -6.63
C VAL A 38 -10.00 -21.85 -6.37
N ARG A 39 -9.23 -22.52 -7.23
CA ARG A 39 -7.77 -22.66 -7.08
C ARG A 39 -6.99 -21.49 -7.66
N ASN A 40 -7.59 -20.74 -8.58
CA ASN A 40 -7.06 -19.50 -9.14
C ASN A 40 -8.06 -18.40 -8.80
N PRO A 41 -8.19 -18.01 -7.52
CA PRO A 41 -8.91 -16.79 -7.22
C PRO A 41 -8.25 -15.70 -8.06
N ASP A 42 -9.05 -15.03 -8.89
CA ASP A 42 -8.65 -13.73 -9.42
C ASP A 42 -8.19 -12.92 -8.21
N ASN A 43 -7.01 -12.29 -8.29
CA ASN A 43 -6.52 -11.43 -7.23
C ASN A 43 -7.52 -10.26 -7.13
N LEU A 44 -8.58 -10.46 -6.36
CA LEU A 44 -9.75 -9.61 -6.33
C LEU A 44 -9.32 -8.35 -5.59
N VAL A 45 -9.09 -7.30 -6.38
CA VAL A 45 -8.87 -5.92 -5.96
C VAL A 45 -10.16 -5.36 -5.31
N ASN A 46 -10.64 -5.99 -4.24
CA ASN A 46 -11.89 -5.61 -3.59
C ASN A 46 -11.76 -5.57 -2.06
N ASP A 47 -11.21 -6.63 -1.44
CA ASP A 47 -10.96 -6.61 0.02
C ASP A 47 -9.92 -5.55 0.40
N ASN A 48 -8.90 -5.37 -0.46
CA ASN A 48 -7.92 -4.31 -0.27
C ASN A 48 -8.48 -2.91 -0.55
N TYR A 49 -9.61 -2.72 -1.24
CA TYR A 49 -10.10 -1.36 -1.54
C TYR A 49 -10.77 -0.70 -0.33
N TYR A 50 -11.54 -1.45 0.47
CA TYR A 50 -12.16 -0.92 1.68
C TYR A 50 -11.14 -0.66 2.79
N GLU A 51 -10.17 -1.57 2.96
CA GLU A 51 -9.06 -1.38 3.90
C GLU A 51 -8.05 -0.33 3.40
N ALA A 52 -7.76 -0.25 2.09
CA ALA A 52 -6.94 0.82 1.54
C ALA A 52 -7.63 2.18 1.68
N GLY A 53 -8.95 2.27 1.48
CA GLY A 53 -9.72 3.50 1.70
C GLY A 53 -9.62 4.00 3.14
N LYS A 54 -9.68 3.11 4.14
CA LYS A 54 -9.46 3.47 5.56
C LYS A 54 -8.02 3.89 5.83
N GLY A 55 -7.05 3.24 5.22
CA GLY A 55 -5.63 3.60 5.31
C GLY A 55 -5.36 4.99 4.74
N ILE A 56 -5.90 5.26 3.54
CA ILE A 56 -5.83 6.54 2.84
C ILE A 56 -6.55 7.64 3.62
N ASN A 57 -7.75 7.39 4.16
CA ASN A 57 -8.44 8.40 4.98
C ASN A 57 -7.64 8.71 6.25
N ARG A 58 -7.10 7.68 6.91
CA ARG A 58 -6.27 7.88 8.11
C ARG A 58 -4.99 8.63 7.79
N SER A 59 -4.39 8.44 6.62
CA SER A 59 -3.22 9.22 6.22
C SER A 59 -3.58 10.66 5.85
N LEU A 60 -4.71 10.86 5.18
CA LEU A 60 -5.24 12.18 4.85
C LEU A 60 -5.59 12.98 6.11
N ASP A 61 -6.23 12.37 7.11
CA ASP A 61 -6.52 12.98 8.40
C ASP A 61 -5.24 13.45 9.12
N ARG A 62 -4.15 12.68 9.00
CA ARG A 62 -2.84 13.02 9.59
C ARG A 62 -2.18 14.19 8.86
N GLU A 63 -2.31 14.26 7.54
CA GLU A 63 -1.80 15.38 6.74
C GLU A 63 -2.61 16.65 6.95
N LEU A 64 -3.94 16.56 7.02
CA LEU A 64 -4.82 17.67 7.37
C LEU A 64 -4.49 18.20 8.77
N LEU A 65 -4.20 17.32 9.74
CA LEU A 65 -3.74 17.75 11.06
C LEU A 65 -2.41 18.51 10.98
N ALA A 66 -1.45 18.04 10.18
CA ALA A 66 -0.19 18.76 9.96
C ALA A 66 -0.43 20.15 9.35
N GLN A 67 -1.35 20.26 8.40
CA GLN A 67 -1.73 21.54 7.79
C GLN A 67 -2.42 22.47 8.79
N GLN A 68 -3.34 21.97 9.61
CA GLN A 68 -4.02 22.74 10.66
C GLN A 68 -3.04 23.27 11.71
N LEU A 69 -2.00 22.47 12.02
CA LEU A 69 -0.91 22.86 12.91
C LEU A 69 0.12 23.78 12.22
N GLY A 70 -0.05 24.06 10.92
CA GLY A 70 0.85 24.90 10.13
C GLY A 70 2.27 24.34 10.07
N LEU A 71 2.41 23.01 10.04
CA LEU A 71 3.71 22.36 10.11
C LEU A 71 4.47 22.49 8.79
N LYS A 72 5.74 22.85 8.90
CA LYS A 72 6.72 22.75 7.81
C LYS A 72 8.02 22.21 8.35
N ALA A 73 8.67 21.35 7.58
CA ALA A 73 9.95 20.79 7.95
C ALA A 73 11.00 21.02 6.86
N SER A 74 12.22 21.33 7.28
CA SER A 74 13.40 21.36 6.42
C SER A 74 14.33 20.23 6.85
N VAL A 75 14.65 19.31 5.95
CA VAL A 75 15.47 18.13 6.25
C VAL A 75 16.78 18.22 5.48
N HIS A 76 17.89 18.10 6.19
CA HIS A 76 19.22 18.02 5.63
C HIS A 76 19.85 16.67 5.97
N LEU A 77 20.33 15.96 4.96
CA LEU A 77 20.98 14.67 5.11
C LEU A 77 22.47 14.82 4.77
N ASP A 78 23.33 14.62 5.76
CA ASP A 78 24.77 14.57 5.56
C ASP A 78 25.19 13.17 5.13
N GLU A 79 25.70 13.02 3.91
CA GLU A 79 26.12 11.73 3.39
C GLU A 79 27.45 11.21 3.97
N LEU A 80 28.31 12.12 4.46
CA LEU A 80 29.62 11.76 5.00
C LEU A 80 29.49 11.21 6.42
N THR A 81 28.66 11.86 7.23
CA THR A 81 28.45 11.48 8.62
C THR A 81 27.23 10.58 8.80
N GLY A 82 26.27 10.60 7.86
CA GLY A 82 24.96 9.98 8.01
C GLY A 82 24.02 10.75 8.94
N GLU A 83 24.42 11.94 9.40
CA GLU A 83 23.59 12.77 10.27
C GLU A 83 22.38 13.31 9.49
N VAL A 84 21.21 13.22 10.11
CA VAL A 84 19.99 13.86 9.62
C VAL A 84 19.66 15.02 10.54
N ASP A 85 19.77 16.25 10.03
CA ASP A 85 19.37 17.48 10.71
C ASP A 85 18.00 17.91 10.19
N LEU A 86 17.02 18.02 11.08
CA LEU A 86 15.67 18.44 10.73
C LEU A 86 15.28 19.67 11.53
N ARG A 87 14.76 20.68 10.82
CA ARG A 87 14.09 21.85 11.42
C ARG A 87 12.60 21.79 11.22
N LEU A 88 11.84 21.69 12.30
CA LEU A 88 10.39 21.73 12.33
C LEU A 88 9.91 23.11 12.75
N SER A 89 8.95 23.64 12.01
CA SER A 89 8.22 24.87 12.33
C SER A 89 6.72 24.58 12.39
N GLY A 90 5.97 25.45 13.08
CA GLY A 90 4.53 25.30 13.31
C GLY A 90 4.20 24.94 14.76
N ASN A 91 2.95 24.59 15.01
CA ASN A 91 2.41 24.39 16.36
C ASN A 91 2.47 22.93 16.81
N SER A 92 3.60 22.26 16.61
CA SER A 92 3.87 20.95 17.20
C SER A 92 5.31 20.80 17.62
N GLY A 93 5.53 20.04 18.69
CA GLY A 93 6.87 19.86 19.21
C GLY A 93 7.12 18.59 20.01
N PRO A 94 6.93 17.41 19.41
CA PRO A 94 7.18 16.14 20.09
C PRO A 94 8.66 15.96 20.44
N GLN A 95 8.94 15.08 21.39
CA GLN A 95 10.31 14.72 21.79
C GLN A 95 11.03 13.89 20.72
N SER A 96 10.28 13.12 19.94
CA SER A 96 10.79 12.32 18.84
C SER A 96 9.93 12.50 17.59
N LEU A 97 10.58 12.40 16.44
CA LEU A 97 9.95 12.31 15.13
C LEU A 97 10.43 11.03 14.44
N GLU A 98 9.62 10.52 13.54
CA GLU A 98 9.97 9.40 12.69
C GLU A 98 10.04 9.89 11.25
N LEU A 99 11.21 9.77 10.64
CA LEU A 99 11.45 10.09 9.23
C LEU A 99 11.56 8.77 8.45
N ASN A 100 10.67 8.56 7.50
CA ASN A 100 10.73 7.44 6.56
C ASN A 100 11.10 7.96 5.16
N LEU A 101 12.12 7.35 4.57
CA LEU A 101 12.60 7.60 3.21
C LEU A 101 12.26 6.38 2.38
N ILE A 102 11.13 6.43 1.67
CA ILE A 102 10.54 5.29 0.99
C ILE A 102 10.95 5.30 -0.48
N SER A 103 11.47 4.18 -0.98
CA SER A 103 11.81 4.01 -2.38
C SER A 103 10.56 3.76 -3.23
N PRO A 104 10.44 4.39 -4.41
CA PRO A 104 9.29 4.15 -5.29
C PRO A 104 9.17 2.70 -5.80
N THR A 105 10.27 1.95 -5.85
CA THR A 105 10.30 0.61 -6.48
C THR A 105 11.07 -0.46 -5.72
N GLN A 106 11.85 -0.10 -4.70
CA GLN A 106 12.79 -1.00 -4.03
C GLN A 106 12.57 -0.93 -2.50
N PRO A 107 11.65 -1.71 -1.94
CA PRO A 107 11.35 -1.69 -0.51
C PRO A 107 12.58 -1.95 0.39
N GLU A 108 13.55 -2.71 -0.11
CA GLU A 108 14.83 -2.96 0.57
C GLU A 108 15.71 -1.70 0.73
N LYS A 109 15.40 -0.63 -0.01
CA LYS A 109 16.05 0.69 0.08
C LYS A 109 15.28 1.68 0.93
N ASP A 110 14.19 1.25 1.56
CA ASP A 110 13.46 2.07 2.51
C ASP A 110 14.31 2.25 3.76
N ARG A 111 14.39 3.49 4.24
CA ARG A 111 15.14 3.82 5.45
C ARG A 111 14.24 4.54 6.42
N LYS A 112 14.36 4.17 7.69
CA LYS A 112 13.63 4.76 8.80
C LYS A 112 14.62 5.32 9.79
N VAL A 113 14.46 6.60 10.12
CA VAL A 113 15.32 7.31 11.06
C VAL A 113 14.46 7.87 12.18
N LEU A 114 14.80 7.51 13.41
CA LEU A 114 14.23 8.14 14.59
C LEU A 114 15.02 9.41 14.88
N LEU A 115 14.35 10.55 14.82
CA LEU A 115 14.92 11.85 15.09
C LEU A 115 14.58 12.26 16.53
N SER A 116 15.58 12.62 17.31
CA SER A 116 15.41 13.10 18.69
C SER A 116 15.52 14.61 18.73
N ARG A 117 14.65 15.26 19.50
CA ARG A 117 14.71 16.71 19.70
C ARG A 117 15.98 17.08 20.46
N VAL A 118 16.79 17.97 19.89
CA VAL A 118 18.01 18.49 20.52
C VAL A 118 17.84 19.93 21.01
N GLU A 119 17.05 20.73 20.29
CA GLU A 119 16.66 22.09 20.69
C GLU A 119 15.26 22.40 20.15
N ALA A 120 14.70 23.56 20.51
CA ALA A 120 13.36 23.94 20.06
C ALA A 120 13.29 23.97 18.52
N GLY A 121 12.46 23.10 17.95
CA GLY A 121 12.29 22.98 16.51
C GLY A 121 13.44 22.28 15.78
N ARG A 122 14.48 21.77 16.46
CA ARG A 122 15.56 21.01 15.80
C ARG A 122 15.64 19.59 16.31
N TYR A 123 15.77 18.67 15.37
CA TYR A 123 15.82 17.24 15.60
C TYR A 123 17.01 16.66 14.87
N VAL A 124 17.66 15.69 15.49
CA VAL A 124 18.82 15.00 14.92
C VAL A 124 18.61 13.50 15.01
N GLY A 125 19.03 12.78 13.97
CA GLY A 125 19.13 11.33 13.97
C GLY A 125 20.23 10.85 13.07
N GLN A 126 20.36 9.53 12.98
CA GLN A 126 21.44 8.87 12.26
C GLN A 126 20.86 7.93 11.21
N LEU A 127 21.28 8.11 9.97
CA LEU A 127 20.98 7.21 8.86
C LEU A 127 22.06 6.11 8.79
N GLU A 128 21.63 4.86 8.61
CA GLU A 128 22.52 3.71 8.56
C GLU A 128 23.23 3.56 7.21
N ASP A 129 22.55 3.90 6.11
CA ASP A 129 23.06 3.79 4.75
C ASP A 129 22.78 5.06 3.96
N LYS A 130 23.64 5.37 3.00
CA LYS A 130 23.42 6.45 2.04
C LYS A 130 22.09 6.25 1.29
N VAL A 131 21.27 7.32 1.25
CA VAL A 131 20.03 7.40 0.47
C VAL A 131 20.21 8.43 -0.64
N ASP A 132 19.85 8.04 -1.86
CA ASP A 132 19.99 8.90 -3.05
C ASP A 132 18.84 8.64 -4.03
N GLY A 133 18.47 9.68 -4.79
CA GLY A 133 17.46 9.68 -5.82
C GLY A 133 16.06 9.99 -5.29
N ARG A 134 15.04 9.73 -6.12
CA ARG A 134 13.63 9.98 -5.75
C ARG A 134 13.20 9.14 -4.57
N ARG A 135 12.58 9.76 -3.58
CA ARG A 135 12.01 9.13 -2.39
C ARG A 135 10.68 9.79 -2.05
N PHE A 136 9.76 8.99 -1.54
CA PHE A 136 8.65 9.54 -0.78
C PHE A 136 9.17 9.78 0.64
N VAL A 137 9.15 11.03 1.07
CA VAL A 137 9.64 11.47 2.37
C VAL A 137 8.44 11.62 3.28
N GLU A 138 8.36 10.76 4.29
CA GLU A 138 7.30 10.79 5.29
C GLU A 138 7.88 11.23 6.63
N LEU A 139 7.33 12.28 7.21
CA LEU A 139 7.65 12.73 8.56
C LEU A 139 6.43 12.55 9.46
N LEU A 140 6.59 11.77 10.52
CA LEU A 140 5.55 11.50 11.51
C LEU A 140 5.92 12.12 12.86
N GLY A 141 4.95 12.77 13.47
CA GLY A 141 5.02 13.24 14.85
C GLY A 141 3.68 13.12 15.54
N SER A 142 3.67 13.37 16.86
CA SER A 142 2.45 13.30 17.67
C SER A 142 2.24 14.59 18.44
N GLU A 143 1.03 15.13 18.39
CA GLU A 143 0.60 16.31 19.13
C GLU A 143 -0.73 15.99 19.81
N GLY A 144 -0.85 16.25 21.13
CA GLY A 144 -2.09 16.00 21.87
C GLY A 144 -2.63 14.55 21.79
N GLY A 145 -1.78 13.56 21.54
CA GLY A 145 -2.17 12.15 21.34
C GLY A 145 -2.67 11.81 19.94
N GLN A 146 -2.69 12.77 19.01
CA GLN A 146 -2.96 12.55 17.60
C GLN A 146 -1.66 12.54 16.81
N VAL A 147 -1.55 11.64 15.84
CA VAL A 147 -0.41 11.59 14.93
C VAL A 147 -0.70 12.54 13.76
N TRP A 148 0.28 13.35 13.40
CA TRP A 148 0.27 14.14 12.17
C TRP A 148 1.32 13.60 11.20
N ARG A 149 1.18 13.94 9.92
CA ARG A 149 2.06 13.49 8.84
C ARG A 149 2.39 14.63 7.88
N LEU A 150 3.66 14.79 7.53
CA LEU A 150 4.07 15.47 6.30
C LEU A 150 4.52 14.39 5.31
N PHE A 151 4.09 14.47 4.06
CA PHE A 151 4.37 13.44 3.06
C PHE A 151 4.49 14.05 1.67
N GLU A 152 5.69 14.00 1.09
CA GLU A 152 5.97 14.58 -0.22
C GLU A 152 6.95 13.70 -1.01
N GLU A 153 6.91 13.77 -2.34
CA GLU A 153 7.92 13.14 -3.20
C GLU A 153 9.07 14.12 -3.39
N GLU A 154 10.26 13.71 -2.96
CA GLU A 154 11.45 14.55 -3.00
C GLU A 154 12.62 13.84 -3.66
N LYS A 155 13.51 14.62 -4.29
CA LYS A 155 14.75 14.09 -4.86
C LYS A 155 15.89 14.28 -3.87
N VAL A 156 16.28 13.19 -3.21
CA VAL A 156 17.41 13.20 -2.28
C VAL A 156 18.71 13.27 -3.08
N GLU A 157 19.42 14.38 -2.94
CA GLU A 157 20.73 14.63 -3.55
C GLU A 157 21.69 15.25 -2.53
N HIS A 158 22.99 15.12 -2.80
CA HIS A 158 24.03 15.65 -1.94
C HIS A 158 23.91 17.17 -1.75
N GLY A 159 23.83 17.62 -0.50
CA GLY A 159 23.79 19.05 -0.15
C GLY A 159 22.44 19.74 -0.41
N VAL A 160 21.40 18.98 -0.79
CA VAL A 160 20.05 19.52 -0.97
C VAL A 160 19.28 19.44 0.35
N THR A 161 18.63 20.55 0.72
CA THR A 161 17.68 20.58 1.82
C THR A 161 16.30 20.26 1.27
N LEU A 162 15.70 19.19 1.75
CA LEU A 162 14.32 18.80 1.42
C LEU A 162 13.37 19.70 2.20
N GLN A 163 12.32 20.20 1.55
CA GLN A 163 11.26 20.93 2.23
C GLN A 163 10.03 20.02 2.30
N LEU A 164 9.28 20.14 3.38
CA LEU A 164 8.04 19.40 3.58
C LEU A 164 6.98 20.36 4.12
N GLY A 165 5.75 20.20 3.65
CA GLY A 165 4.60 21.04 4.02
C GLY A 165 4.54 22.36 3.25
N ASP A 166 5.22 22.47 2.10
CA ASP A 166 5.08 23.59 1.18
C ASP A 166 4.14 23.28 -0.01
N GLU A 167 3.91 22.01 -0.33
CA GLU A 167 2.92 21.60 -1.33
C GLU A 167 1.50 21.46 -0.72
N ALA A 168 0.48 21.61 -1.56
CA ALA A 168 -0.89 21.29 -1.17
C ALA A 168 -1.08 19.78 -1.10
N ILE A 169 -1.88 19.33 -0.12
CA ILE A 169 -2.19 17.90 0.06
C ILE A 169 -2.91 17.37 -1.18
N GLN A 170 -2.26 16.45 -1.90
CA GLN A 170 -2.82 15.83 -3.10
C GLN A 170 -4.02 14.96 -2.71
N GLY A 171 -5.19 15.21 -3.32
CA GLY A 171 -6.44 14.50 -3.03
C GLY A 171 -7.38 15.21 -2.04
N ALA A 172 -6.99 16.33 -1.43
CA ALA A 172 -7.89 17.18 -0.64
C ALA A 172 -8.85 18.03 -1.50
N GLU A 173 -8.68 18.05 -2.83
CA GLU A 173 -9.50 18.84 -3.77
C GLU A 173 -10.97 18.39 -3.88
N HIS A 174 -11.33 17.24 -3.30
CA HIS A 174 -12.67 16.64 -3.38
C HIS A 174 -13.44 16.65 -2.05
N LEU A 175 -12.93 17.31 -1.00
CA LEU A 175 -13.61 17.52 0.29
C LEU A 175 -14.34 18.87 0.32
#